data_AF-A0A2E0UFT4-F1
#
_entry.id   AF-A0A2E0UFT4-F1
#
_cell.length_a   1.000
_cell.length_b   1.000
_cell.length_c   1.000
_cell.angle_alpha   90.00
_cell.angle_beta   90.00
_cell.angle_gamma   90.00
#
_symmetry.space_group_name_H-M   'P 1'
#
loop_
_entity.id
_entity.type
_entity.pdbx_description
1 polymer ?
#
loop_
_entity_poly.entity_id
_entity_poly.type
_entity_poly.pdbx_seq_one_letter_code
_entity_poly.pdbx_strand_id
1 'polypeptide(L)'
;MKEGASVILLLSSPWGPLLYAPGFVHIDLKFLPQLPGQKKRRYLYVAIDRASRWVFHQTRPDKTAASARRFLRDLAKAAPFRITKILTDNGKEFTDRLFRPGRQYKPSGHHEFDQLCAALDIEHRLIKPRHP
;
A
#
# COMPACT_ATOMS: atom_id res chain seq x y z
N MET A 1 -12.80 11.35 13.75
CA MET A 1 -13.37 10.01 13.54
C MET A 1 -12.21 9.04 13.31
N LYS A 2 -12.01 8.11 14.25
CA LYS A 2 -11.01 7.04 14.12
C LYS A 2 -11.67 5.90 13.34
N GLU A 3 -11.67 5.99 12.00
CA GLU A 3 -12.10 4.86 11.17
C GLU A 3 -10.88 4.00 10.86
N GLY A 4 -10.95 2.77 11.37
CA GLY A 4 -9.94 1.74 11.20
C GLY A 4 -10.53 0.43 11.69
N ALA A 5 -11.65 0.02 11.09
CA ALA A 5 -12.20 -1.30 11.33
C ALA A 5 -11.25 -2.34 10.73
N SER A 6 -10.57 -3.10 11.58
CA SER A 6 -9.94 -4.37 11.19
C SER A 6 -11.07 -5.35 10.86
N VAL A 7 -11.36 -5.53 9.57
CA VAL A 7 -12.16 -6.67 9.12
C VAL A 7 -11.18 -7.81 8.89
N ILE A 8 -11.06 -8.70 9.88
CA ILE A 8 -10.43 -10.01 9.66
C ILE A 8 -11.47 -10.84 8.92
N LEU A 9 -11.35 -10.94 7.60
CA LEU A 9 -12.07 -11.95 6.84
C LEU A 9 -11.42 -13.31 7.12
N LEU A 10 -11.85 -13.99 8.19
CA LEU A 10 -11.59 -15.41 8.41
C LEU A 10 -12.34 -16.22 7.35
N LEU A 11 -11.87 -16.21 6.10
CA LEU A 11 -12.25 -17.21 5.12
C LEU A 11 -11.32 -18.40 5.35
N SER A 12 -11.85 -19.46 5.96
CA SER A 12 -11.17 -20.76 6.01
C SER A 12 -10.81 -21.18 4.58
N SER A 13 -9.52 -21.16 4.25
CA SER A 13 -9.02 -21.58 2.94
C SER A 13 -9.26 -23.08 2.77
N PRO A 14 -9.92 -23.55 1.70
CA PRO A 14 -10.04 -24.98 1.41
C PRO A 14 -8.70 -25.62 0.99
N TRP A 15 -7.63 -24.82 0.88
CA TRP A 15 -6.30 -25.24 0.41
C TRP A 15 -5.26 -25.37 1.54
N GLY A 16 -5.69 -25.47 2.80
CA GLY A 16 -4.80 -25.59 3.96
C GLY A 16 -4.20 -24.25 4.44
N PRO A 17 -3.37 -24.26 5.51
CA PRO A 17 -2.77 -23.05 6.05
C PRO A 17 -1.84 -22.41 5.01
N LEU A 18 -1.96 -21.10 4.82
CA LEU A 18 -1.09 -20.33 3.92
C LEU A 18 0.36 -20.50 4.40
N LEU A 19 1.21 -21.12 3.56
CA LEU A 19 2.60 -21.50 3.82
C LEU A 19 3.57 -20.35 4.19
N TYR A 20 3.07 -19.12 4.38
CA TYR A 20 3.86 -17.92 4.59
C TYR A 20 3.47 -17.23 5.88
N ALA A 21 4.46 -16.80 6.66
CA ALA A 21 4.22 -15.93 7.81
C ALA A 21 3.64 -14.57 7.35
N PRO A 22 2.74 -13.95 8.13
CA PRO A 22 2.28 -12.58 7.88
C PRO A 22 3.45 -11.59 7.76
N GLY A 23 3.24 -10.51 6.99
CA GLY A 23 4.23 -9.46 6.78
C GLY A 23 4.58 -9.19 5.33
N PHE A 24 3.89 -9.84 4.38
CA PHE A 24 3.94 -9.45 2.98
C PHE A 24 2.60 -8.81 2.60
N VAL A 25 2.62 -7.48 2.55
CA VAL A 25 1.45 -6.64 2.33
C VAL A 25 1.39 -6.14 0.89
N HIS A 26 0.21 -6.24 0.26
CA HIS A 26 -0.09 -5.53 -0.98
C HIS A 26 -0.82 -4.23 -0.64
N ILE A 27 -0.30 -3.10 -1.10
CA ILE A 27 -0.97 -1.79 -0.99
C ILE A 27 -1.50 -1.38 -2.35
N ASP A 28 -2.77 -1.02 -2.39
CA ASP A 28 -3.46 -0.49 -3.56
C ASP A 28 -4.08 0.88 -3.26
N LEU A 29 -4.16 1.72 -4.29
CA LEU A 29 -4.83 3.02 -4.23
C LEU A 29 -5.96 3.08 -5.24
N LYS A 30 -7.17 3.28 -4.74
CA LYS A 30 -8.37 3.43 -5.57
C LYS A 30 -9.01 4.80 -5.36
N PHE A 31 -9.42 5.45 -6.44
CA PHE A 31 -10.24 6.65 -6.32
C PHE A 31 -11.67 6.25 -5.94
N LEU A 32 -12.26 6.98 -4.99
CA LEU A 32 -13.68 6.82 -4.65
C LEU A 32 -14.54 7.70 -5.56
N PRO A 33 -15.76 7.25 -5.93
CA PRO A 33 -16.74 8.11 -6.54
C PRO A 33 -16.95 9.38 -5.70
N GLN A 34 -17.07 10.52 -6.36
CA GLN A 34 -17.40 11.77 -5.68
C GLN A 34 -18.87 11.72 -5.25
N LEU A 35 -19.13 11.69 -3.94
CA LEU A 35 -20.50 11.70 -3.43
C LEU A 35 -21.13 13.10 -3.58
N PRO A 36 -22.47 13.18 -3.66
CA PRO A 36 -23.18 14.46 -3.63
C PRO A 36 -22.74 15.34 -2.44
N GLY A 37 -22.48 16.62 -2.68
CA GLY A 37 -22.00 17.56 -1.66
C GLY A 37 -20.48 17.54 -1.41
N GLN A 38 -19.73 16.57 -1.96
CA GLN A 38 -18.27 16.62 -1.89
C GLN A 38 -17.70 17.57 -2.95
N LYS A 39 -16.81 18.48 -2.54
CA LYS A 39 -16.13 19.41 -3.46
C LYS A 39 -14.97 18.75 -4.22
N LYS A 40 -14.42 17.66 -3.69
CA LYS A 40 -13.25 16.95 -4.25
C LYS A 40 -13.41 15.45 -4.05
N ARG A 41 -12.82 14.68 -4.96
CA ARG A 41 -12.69 13.23 -4.85
C ARG A 41 -11.83 12.85 -3.64
N ARG A 42 -12.07 11.66 -3.11
CA ARG A 42 -11.29 11.04 -2.04
C ARG A 42 -10.56 9.81 -2.59
N TYR A 43 -9.47 9.45 -1.94
CA TYR A 43 -8.63 8.31 -2.34
C TYR A 43 -8.62 7.28 -1.22
N LEU A 44 -9.00 6.04 -1.54
CA LEU A 44 -8.95 4.92 -0.63
C LEU A 44 -7.61 4.21 -0.80
N TYR A 45 -6.82 4.20 0.25
CA TYR A 45 -5.66 3.34 0.38
C TYR A 45 -6.08 2.06 1.09
N VAL A 46 -5.72 0.90 0.55
CA VAL A 46 -5.98 -0.41 1.14
C VAL A 46 -4.68 -1.18 1.20
N ALA A 47 -4.39 -1.78 2.35
CA ALA A 47 -3.27 -2.67 2.61
C ALA A 47 -3.84 -4.04 2.99
N ILE A 48 -3.41 -5.10 2.31
CA ILE A 48 -3.84 -6.46 2.59
C ILE A 48 -2.62 -7.36 2.73
N ASP A 49 -2.47 -8.00 3.89
CA ASP A 49 -1.47 -9.05 4.06
C ASP A 49 -1.87 -10.32 3.32
N ARG A 50 -0.92 -10.91 2.59
CA ARG A 50 -1.21 -12.05 1.71
C ARG A 50 -1.50 -13.35 2.47
N ALA A 51 -0.94 -13.52 3.66
CA ALA A 51 -1.08 -14.74 4.46
C ALA A 51 -2.27 -14.67 5.43
N SER A 52 -2.33 -13.66 6.28
CA SER A 52 -3.42 -13.52 7.26
C SER A 52 -4.71 -12.96 6.67
N ARG A 53 -4.65 -12.39 5.46
CA ARG A 53 -5.73 -11.60 4.86
C ARG A 53 -6.15 -10.41 5.73
N TRP A 54 -5.32 -10.00 6.69
CA TRP A 54 -5.57 -8.81 7.49
C TRP A 54 -5.58 -7.57 6.60
N VAL A 55 -6.62 -6.74 6.77
CA VAL A 55 -6.88 -5.54 5.96
C VAL A 55 -6.75 -4.29 6.82
N PHE A 56 -6.06 -3.29 6.29
CA PHE A 56 -6.02 -1.93 6.82
C PHE A 56 -6.32 -0.94 5.71
N HIS A 57 -7.16 0.04 5.97
CA HIS A 57 -7.56 1.00 4.96
C HIS A 57 -7.71 2.40 5.57
N GLN A 58 -7.47 3.43 4.76
CA GLN A 58 -7.73 4.81 5.12
C GLN A 58 -8.13 5.62 3.89
N THR A 59 -9.04 6.57 4.09
CA THR A 59 -9.36 7.58 3.09
C THR A 59 -8.45 8.80 3.24
N ARG A 60 -7.90 9.28 2.12
CA ARG A 60 -7.05 10.47 2.03
C ARG A 60 -7.65 11.51 1.08
N PRO A 61 -7.37 12.82 1.30
CA PRO A 61 -7.86 13.89 0.44
C PRO A 61 -7.16 13.96 -0.93
N ASP A 62 -5.97 13.37 -1.06
CA ASP A 62 -5.15 13.38 -2.27
C ASP A 62 -4.36 12.07 -2.42
N LYS A 63 -3.76 11.90 -3.60
CA LYS A 63 -2.86 10.77 -3.93
C LYS A 63 -1.40 11.20 -4.08
N THR A 64 -0.92 12.05 -3.19
CA THR A 64 0.49 12.49 -3.20
C THR A 64 1.41 11.44 -2.58
N ALA A 65 2.71 11.53 -2.87
CA ALA A 65 3.75 10.74 -2.21
C ALA A 65 3.72 10.92 -0.68
N ALA A 66 3.50 12.16 -0.21
CA ALA A 66 3.35 12.47 1.21
C ALA A 66 2.15 11.76 1.85
N SER A 67 1.01 11.70 1.16
CA SER A 67 -0.17 10.95 1.60
C SER A 67 0.08 9.44 1.67
N ALA A 68 0.79 8.88 0.69
CA ALA A 68 1.19 7.47 0.67
C ALA A 68 2.18 7.16 1.80
N ARG A 69 3.19 8.00 2.03
CA ARG A 69 4.13 7.88 3.17
C ARG A 69 3.41 7.93 4.50
N ARG A 70 2.44 8.85 4.66
CA ARG A 70 1.63 8.92 5.88
C ARG A 70 0.79 7.66 6.09
N PHE A 71 0.19 7.13 5.02
CA PHE A 71 -0.52 5.84 5.06
C PHE A 71 0.40 4.70 5.51
N LEU A 72 1.59 4.57 4.92
CA LEU A 72 2.59 3.55 5.33
C LEU A 72 2.97 3.67 6.80
N ARG A 73 3.22 4.88 7.29
CA ARG A 73 3.54 5.11 8.71
C ARG A 73 2.41 4.65 9.64
N ASP A 74 1.16 4.95 9.28
CA ASP A 74 0.01 4.57 10.09
C ASP A 74 -0.25 3.06 9.99
N LEU A 75 -0.05 2.46 8.82
CA LEU A 75 -0.10 1.02 8.58
C LEU A 75 0.92 0.27 9.44
N ALA A 76 2.18 0.69 9.45
CA ALA A 76 3.24 0.06 10.21
C ALA A 76 2.99 0.11 11.73
N LYS A 77 2.27 1.11 12.22
CA LYS A 77 1.84 1.21 13.63
C LYS A 77 0.66 0.30 13.94
N ALA A 78 -0.24 0.08 12.98
CA ALA A 78 -1.47 -0.67 13.18
C ALA A 78 -1.29 -2.18 12.94
N ALA A 79 -0.32 -2.59 12.12
CA ALA A 79 -0.12 -3.99 11.77
C ALA A 79 0.22 -4.83 13.02
N PRO A 80 -0.49 -5.95 13.27
CA PRO A 80 -0.20 -6.84 14.39
C PRO A 80 0.99 -7.79 14.12
N PHE A 81 1.77 -7.51 13.08
CA PHE A 81 2.92 -8.29 12.63
C PHE A 81 3.99 -7.36 12.03
N ARG A 82 5.24 -7.83 11.96
CA ARG A 82 6.31 -7.11 11.26
C ARG A 82 6.04 -7.15 9.76
N ILE A 83 5.84 -5.99 9.15
CA ILE A 83 5.83 -5.87 7.69
C ILE A 83 7.29 -6.02 7.22
N THR A 84 7.55 -7.00 6.36
CA THR A 84 8.88 -7.23 5.78
C THR A 84 8.93 -6.89 4.30
N LYS A 85 7.78 -6.97 3.62
CA LYS A 85 7.66 -6.68 2.18
C LYS A 85 6.39 -5.94 1.90
N ILE A 86 6.49 -4.93 1.03
CA ILE A 86 5.35 -4.23 0.44
C ILE A 86 5.40 -4.39 -1.07
N LEU A 87 4.28 -4.78 -1.66
CA LEU A 87 4.05 -4.70 -3.10
C LEU A 87 3.09 -3.56 -3.40
N THR A 88 3.42 -2.70 -4.37
CA THR A 88 2.51 -1.68 -4.92
C THR A 88 2.49 -1.74 -6.44
N ASP A 89 1.56 -1.00 -7.05
CA ASP A 89 1.65 -0.68 -8.47
C ASP A 89 2.80 0.31 -8.76
N ASN A 90 2.94 0.74 -10.03
CA ASN A 90 3.94 1.73 -10.43
C ASN A 90 3.40 3.17 -10.38
N GLY A 91 2.40 3.43 -9.53
CA GLY A 91 1.81 4.74 -9.32
C GLY A 91 2.84 5.76 -8.80
N LYS A 92 2.69 7.02 -9.22
CA LYS A 92 3.59 8.12 -8.84
C LYS A 92 3.54 8.46 -7.35
N GLU A 93 2.50 8.00 -6.67
CA GLU A 93 2.32 8.08 -5.23
C GLU A 93 3.23 7.10 -4.47
N PHE A 94 3.74 6.06 -5.13
CA PHE A 94 4.57 5.02 -4.53
C PHE A 94 6.01 5.04 -5.04
N THR A 95 6.26 5.47 -6.28
CA THR A 95 7.60 5.43 -6.88
C THR A 95 7.82 6.51 -7.95
N ASP A 96 9.10 6.82 -8.22
CA ASP A 96 9.55 7.67 -9.32
C ASP A 96 10.04 6.88 -10.56
N ARG A 97 9.91 5.55 -10.55
CA ARG A 97 10.44 4.63 -11.57
C ARG A 97 10.06 4.96 -13.01
N LEU A 98 8.84 5.42 -13.27
CA LEU A 98 8.32 5.62 -14.64
C LEU A 98 8.54 7.03 -15.20
N PHE A 99 9.09 7.96 -14.41
CA PHE A 99 9.11 9.39 -14.77
C PHE A 99 10.51 9.96 -14.98
N ARG A 100 11.54 9.10 -15.09
CA ARG A 100 12.93 9.52 -15.32
C ARG A 100 13.25 9.60 -16.82
N PRO A 101 13.72 10.75 -17.34
CA PRO A 101 14.29 10.83 -18.68
C PRO A 101 15.49 9.87 -18.80
N GLY A 102 15.54 9.05 -19.85
CA GLY A 102 16.70 8.17 -20.11
C GLY A 102 16.54 6.67 -19.81
N ARG A 103 15.31 6.14 -19.69
CA ARG A 103 15.02 4.68 -19.66
C ARG A 103 15.63 3.89 -18.48
N GLN A 104 15.95 4.52 -17.36
CA GLN A 104 16.22 3.77 -16.12
C GLN A 104 14.90 3.32 -15.49
N TYR A 105 14.50 2.08 -15.80
CA TYR A 105 13.35 1.40 -15.18
C TYR A 105 13.61 0.96 -13.74
N LYS A 106 14.48 1.65 -13.00
CA LYS A 106 14.78 1.34 -11.59
C LYS A 106 14.26 2.46 -10.70
N PRO A 107 13.56 2.13 -9.59
CA PRO A 107 13.26 3.09 -8.54
C PRO A 107 14.54 3.72 -8.03
N SER A 108 14.49 5.00 -7.68
CA SER A 108 15.68 5.70 -7.26
C SER A 108 16.06 5.52 -5.81
N GLY A 109 15.12 5.08 -4.98
CA GLY A 109 15.25 5.09 -3.53
C GLY A 109 15.09 6.49 -2.91
N HIS A 110 15.04 7.57 -3.70
CA HIS A 110 14.84 8.93 -3.19
C HIS A 110 13.37 9.30 -3.01
N HIS A 111 12.45 8.52 -3.57
CA HIS A 111 11.02 8.76 -3.39
C HIS A 111 10.64 8.64 -1.91
N GLU A 112 9.80 9.55 -1.40
CA GLU A 112 9.47 9.61 0.03
C GLU A 112 8.89 8.31 0.59
N PHE A 113 8.18 7.54 -0.23
CA PHE A 113 7.68 6.22 0.13
C PHE A 113 8.81 5.19 0.27
N ASP A 114 9.74 5.15 -0.70
CA ASP A 114 10.91 4.28 -0.68
C ASP A 114 11.79 4.55 0.54
N GLN A 115 12.01 5.82 0.86
CA GLN A 115 12.79 6.23 2.03
C GLN A 115 12.18 5.74 3.35
N LEU A 116 10.84 5.77 3.47
CA LEU A 116 10.19 5.27 4.68
C LEU A 116 10.23 3.74 4.74
N CYS A 117 10.06 3.05 3.61
CA CYS A 117 10.26 1.60 3.54
C CYS A 117 11.67 1.22 4.01
N ALA A 118 12.70 1.89 3.49
CA ALA A 118 14.09 1.67 3.91
C ALA A 118 14.32 1.95 5.41
N ALA A 119 13.77 3.05 5.93
CA ALA A 119 13.89 3.41 7.35
C ALA A 119 13.19 2.41 8.29
N LEU A 120 12.20 1.67 7.78
CA LEU A 120 11.47 0.63 8.52
C LEU A 120 11.98 -0.79 8.23
N ASP A 121 13.06 -0.93 7.45
CA ASP A 121 13.59 -2.22 7.01
C ASP A 121 12.53 -3.07 6.27
N ILE A 122 11.78 -2.41 5.38
CA ILE A 122 10.75 -3.00 4.52
C ILE A 122 11.26 -3.04 3.08
N GLU A 123 11.28 -4.23 2.49
CA GLU A 123 11.56 -4.39 1.07
C GLU A 123 10.37 -3.88 0.25
N HIS A 124 10.59 -2.82 -0.55
CA HIS A 124 9.57 -2.31 -1.46
C HIS A 124 9.70 -2.94 -2.85
N ARG A 125 8.64 -3.62 -3.29
CA ARG A 125 8.51 -4.25 -4.60
C ARG A 125 7.42 -3.55 -5.42
N LEU A 126 7.66 -3.48 -6.73
CA LEU A 126 6.69 -2.96 -7.69
C LEU A 126 6.17 -4.09 -8.56
N ILE A 127 4.88 -4.06 -8.92
CA ILE A 127 4.33 -4.99 -9.92
C ILE A 127 5.11 -4.85 -11.25
N LYS A 128 5.14 -5.93 -12.02
CA LYS A 128 5.66 -5.86 -13.39
C LYS A 128 4.75 -4.93 -14.21
N PRO A 129 5.30 -3.95 -14.95
CA PRO A 129 4.49 -3.10 -15.81
C PRO A 129 3.63 -3.93 -16.78
N ARG A 130 2.36 -3.55 -16.97
CA ARG A 130 1.39 -4.22 -17.86
C ARG A 130 1.00 -5.66 -17.47
N HIS A 131 1.10 -6.00 -16.19
CA HIS A 131 0.58 -7.27 -15.65
C HIS A 131 -0.41 -6.96 -14.52
N PRO A 132 -1.73 -6.95 -14.81
CA PRO A 132 -2.77 -6.72 -13.79
C PRO A 132 -2.89 -7.89 -12.81
#